data_AF-A0A7Y2F0R1-F1
#
_entry.id   AF-A0A7Y2F0R1-F1
#
_cell.length_a   1.000
_cell.length_b   1.000
_cell.length_c   1.000
_cell.angle_alpha   90.00
_cell.angle_beta   90.00
_cell.angle_gamma   90.00
#
_symmetry.space_group_name_H-M   'P 1'
#
loop_
_entity.id
_entity.type
_entity.pdbx_description
1 polymer ?
#
loop_
_entity_poly.entity_id
_entity_poly.type
_entity_poly.pdbx_seq_one_letter_code
_entity_poly.pdbx_strand_id
1 'polypeptide(L)'
;LMAEDLEVAVAHLTGHGAVIAPSWDGGTSLLGGRGERAFSYGRGSFHTHLRATPAAKVLVRPGLSLDLDTPADYQAWLRWSGGVRAGGV
;
A
#
# COMPACT_ATOMS: atom_id res chain seq x y z
N LEU A 1 4.97 1.91 -6.92
CA LEU A 1 4.10 3.08 -6.68
C LEU A 1 4.04 3.96 -7.93
N MET A 2 2.84 4.21 -8.45
CA MET A 2 2.51 5.21 -9.48
C MET A 2 1.69 6.35 -8.88
N ALA A 3 1.61 7.49 -9.55
CA ALA A 3 0.79 8.63 -9.10
C ALA A 3 -0.69 8.23 -8.91
N GLU A 4 -1.24 7.47 -9.84
CA GLU A 4 -2.62 6.95 -9.79
C GLU A 4 -2.89 6.12 -8.51
N ASP A 5 -1.89 5.39 -8.00
CA ASP A 5 -2.06 4.63 -6.76
C ASP A 5 -2.36 5.55 -5.56
N LEU A 6 -1.70 6.72 -5.52
CA LEU A 6 -1.92 7.74 -4.50
C LEU A 6 -3.24 8.48 -4.71
N GLU A 7 -3.60 8.79 -5.94
CA GLU A 7 -4.89 9.44 -6.27
C GLU A 7 -6.07 8.58 -5.79
N VAL A 8 -6.03 7.27 -6.06
CA VAL A 8 -7.03 6.32 -5.56
C VAL A 8 -7.01 6.23 -4.04
N ALA A 9 -5.83 6.21 -3.41
CA ALA A 9 -5.72 6.22 -1.95
C ALA A 9 -6.34 7.48 -1.32
N VAL A 10 -6.11 8.65 -1.91
CA VAL A 10 -6.68 9.93 -1.47
C VAL A 10 -8.20 9.95 -1.67
N ALA A 11 -8.72 9.45 -2.79
CA ALA A 11 -10.15 9.33 -3.03
C ALA A 11 -10.83 8.47 -1.96
N HIS A 12 -10.24 7.31 -1.63
CA HIS A 12 -10.73 6.45 -0.54
C HIS A 12 -10.60 7.12 0.83
N LEU A 13 -9.53 7.88 1.05
CA LEU A 13 -9.35 8.56 2.32
C LEU A 13 -10.45 9.60 2.57
N THR A 14 -10.84 10.36 1.54
CA THR A 14 -11.94 11.32 1.62
C THR A 14 -13.28 10.64 1.90
N GLY A 15 -13.51 9.44 1.36
CA GLY A 15 -14.76 8.69 1.54
C GLY A 15 -14.86 7.86 2.83
N HIS A 16 -13.73 7.37 3.36
CA HIS A 16 -13.71 6.39 4.47
C HIS A 16 -12.98 6.87 5.73
N GLY A 17 -12.29 8.02 5.69
CA GLY A 17 -11.55 8.58 6.84
C GLY A 17 -10.23 7.88 7.18
N ALA A 18 -10.04 6.64 6.70
CA ALA A 18 -8.78 5.90 6.76
C ALA A 18 -8.63 4.94 5.57
N VAL A 19 -7.39 4.77 5.12
CA VAL A 19 -6.99 3.83 4.07
C VAL A 19 -5.73 3.10 4.49
N ILE A 20 -5.63 1.81 4.19
CA ILE A 20 -4.47 0.97 4.48
C ILE A 20 -4.17 0.07 3.28
N ALA A 21 -2.90 -0.08 2.90
CA ALA A 21 -2.47 -1.04 1.90
C ALA A 21 -1.47 -2.04 2.53
N PRO A 22 -1.64 -3.34 2.26
CA PRO A 22 -0.66 -4.35 2.63
C PRO A 22 0.52 -4.35 1.65
N SER A 23 1.72 -4.55 2.18
CA SER A 23 2.87 -5.05 1.41
C SER A 23 2.74 -6.56 1.21
N TRP A 24 3.50 -7.12 0.26
CA TRP A 24 3.43 -8.54 -0.09
C TRP A 24 3.85 -9.49 1.05
N ASP A 25 4.69 -9.02 1.97
CA ASP A 25 5.22 -9.78 3.12
C ASP A 25 4.32 -9.69 4.38
N GLY A 26 3.14 -9.06 4.26
CA GLY A 26 2.20 -8.85 5.37
C GLY A 26 2.51 -7.61 6.23
N GLY A 27 3.47 -6.79 5.81
CA GLY A 27 3.67 -5.44 6.33
C GLY A 27 2.64 -4.42 5.80
N THR A 28 2.87 -3.15 6.10
CA THR A 28 2.02 -2.02 5.65
C THR A 28 2.82 -1.07 4.79
N SER A 29 2.47 -0.96 3.51
CA SER A 29 3.12 -0.09 2.54
C SER A 29 2.45 1.28 2.41
N LEU A 30 1.18 1.38 2.80
CA LEU A 30 0.46 2.66 2.87
C LEU A 30 -0.45 2.67 4.09
N LEU A 31 -0.36 3.74 4.88
CA LEU A 31 -1.27 4.04 5.98
C LEU A 31 -1.69 5.50 5.87
N GLY A 32 -2.99 5.73 5.75
CA GLY A 32 -3.56 7.07 5.61
C GLY A 32 -4.72 7.30 6.55
N GLY A 33 -4.76 8.48 7.15
CA GLY A 33 -5.98 9.11 7.63
C GLY A 33 -5.78 10.14 8.73
N ARG A 34 -6.89 10.67 9.24
CA ARG A 34 -6.89 11.78 10.20
C ARG A 34 -6.64 11.29 11.63
N GLY A 35 -6.15 12.19 12.48
CA GLY A 35 -5.92 11.95 13.91
C GLY A 35 -4.60 11.24 14.23
N GLU A 36 -4.34 11.09 15.53
CA GLU A 36 -3.18 10.32 16.01
C GLU A 36 -3.33 8.83 15.69
N ARG A 37 -2.22 8.20 15.31
CA ARG A 37 -2.14 6.77 15.05
C ARG A 37 -0.86 6.21 15.65
N ALA A 38 -0.98 5.06 16.28
CA ALA A 38 0.18 4.28 16.68
C ALA A 38 0.79 3.66 15.42
N PHE A 39 1.98 4.11 15.05
CA PHE A 39 2.77 3.49 13.99
C PHE A 39 3.47 2.26 14.54
N SER A 40 3.17 1.09 13.98
CA SER A 40 3.77 -0.19 14.35
C SER A 40 4.15 -0.94 13.08
N TYR A 41 5.28 -0.56 12.51
CA TYR A 41 5.81 -1.14 11.27
C TYR A 41 6.63 -2.41 11.52
N GLY A 42 6.86 -3.16 10.43
CA GLY A 42 7.58 -4.44 10.44
C GLY A 42 6.64 -5.62 10.21
N ARG A 43 7.11 -6.81 10.59
CA ARG A 43 6.43 -8.08 10.32
C ARG A 43 5.02 -8.12 10.92
N GLY A 44 4.01 -8.34 10.08
CA GLY A 44 2.60 -8.40 10.50
C GLY A 44 1.97 -7.04 10.81
N SER A 45 2.64 -5.93 10.49
CA SER A 45 2.14 -4.58 10.75
C SER A 45 0.78 -4.29 10.11
N PHE A 46 0.45 -4.94 8.97
CA PHE A 46 -0.88 -4.81 8.37
C PHE A 46 -2.00 -5.17 9.34
N HIS A 47 -1.88 -6.32 10.01
CA HIS A 47 -2.89 -6.78 10.96
C HIS A 47 -2.94 -5.87 12.19
N THR A 48 -1.80 -5.39 12.67
CA THR A 48 -1.74 -4.44 13.79
C THR A 48 -2.45 -3.14 13.46
N HIS A 49 -2.16 -2.53 12.30
CA HIS A 49 -2.78 -1.30 11.85
C HIS A 49 -4.28 -1.48 11.54
N LEU A 50 -4.67 -2.60 10.90
CA LEU A 50 -6.08 -2.91 10.63
C LEU A 50 -6.87 -3.12 11.93
N ARG A 51 -6.30 -3.79 12.92
CA ARG A 51 -6.92 -3.95 14.25
C ARG A 51 -7.08 -2.60 14.95
N ALA A 52 -6.13 -1.69 14.81
CA ALA A 52 -6.21 -0.34 15.36
C ALA A 52 -7.21 0.56 14.61
N THR A 53 -7.46 0.28 13.32
CA THR A 53 -8.40 1.05 12.48
C THR A 53 -9.34 0.10 11.70
N PRO A 54 -10.29 -0.57 12.38
CA PRO A 54 -11.11 -1.62 11.76
C PRO A 54 -12.02 -1.11 10.63
N ALA A 55 -12.33 0.19 10.61
CA ALA A 55 -13.10 0.83 9.55
C ALA A 55 -12.25 1.32 8.36
N ALA A 56 -10.93 1.11 8.37
CA ALA A 56 -10.07 1.55 7.27
C ALA A 56 -10.42 0.82 5.97
N LYS A 57 -10.42 1.55 4.86
CA LYS A 57 -10.50 0.94 3.54
C LYS A 57 -9.20 0.21 3.25
N VAL A 58 -9.27 -1.11 3.06
CA VAL A 58 -8.14 -1.89 2.55
C VAL A 58 -8.01 -1.66 1.05
N LEU A 59 -6.87 -1.13 0.61
CA LEU A 59 -6.53 -0.86 -0.78
C LEU A 59 -5.43 -1.81 -1.23
N VAL A 60 -5.75 -2.73 -2.14
CA VAL A 60 -4.79 -3.66 -2.71
C VAL A 60 -4.50 -3.24 -4.14
N ARG A 61 -3.28 -2.76 -4.39
CA ARG A 61 -2.79 -2.39 -5.72
C ARG A 61 -1.37 -2.89 -5.91
N PRO A 62 -0.99 -3.45 -7.07
CA PRO A 62 0.36 -3.97 -7.29
C PRO A 62 1.47 -2.96 -6.99
N GLY A 63 1.27 -1.69 -7.35
CA GLY A 63 2.24 -0.62 -7.09
C GLY A 63 2.40 -0.26 -5.62
N LEU A 64 1.42 -0.59 -4.77
CA LEU A 64 1.47 -0.44 -3.32
C LEU A 64 1.97 -1.70 -2.63
N SER A 65 1.80 -2.89 -3.20
CA SER A 65 2.19 -4.14 -2.53
C SER A 65 3.67 -4.52 -2.70
N LEU A 66 4.41 -3.85 -3.59
CA LEU A 66 5.81 -4.12 -3.88
C LEU A 66 6.74 -3.12 -3.17
N ASP A 67 7.27 -3.53 -2.02
CA ASP A 67 8.38 -2.85 -1.34
C ASP A 67 9.73 -3.40 -1.83
N LEU A 68 10.76 -2.54 -1.91
CA LEU A 68 12.06 -2.88 -2.47
C LEU A 68 13.09 -3.23 -1.37
N ASP A 69 12.90 -4.36 -0.69
CA ASP A 69 13.75 -4.78 0.43
C ASP A 69 14.93 -5.66 0.01
N THR A 70 14.73 -6.48 -1.01
CA THR A 70 15.69 -7.48 -1.47
C THR A 70 15.96 -7.34 -2.98
N PRO A 71 17.06 -7.94 -3.49
CA PRO A 71 17.29 -8.03 -4.93
C PRO A 71 16.15 -8.71 -5.69
N ALA A 72 15.45 -9.66 -5.07
CA ALA A 72 14.31 -10.34 -5.69
C ALA A 72 13.13 -9.37 -5.90
N ASP A 73 12.91 -8.45 -4.97
CA ASP A 73 11.87 -7.42 -5.08
C ASP A 73 12.15 -6.45 -6.23
N TYR A 74 13.42 -6.09 -6.42
CA TYR A 74 13.82 -5.29 -7.58
C TYR A 74 13.53 -5.99 -8.91
N GLN A 75 13.80 -7.30 -9.00
CA GLN A 75 13.44 -8.09 -10.17
C GLN A 75 11.92 -8.17 -10.38
N ALA A 76 11.14 -8.29 -9.29
CA ALA A 76 9.68 -8.23 -9.36
C ALA A 76 9.19 -6.87 -9.86
N TRP A 77 9.79 -5.78 -9.37
CA TRP A 77 9.49 -4.42 -9.81
C TRP A 77 9.83 -4.19 -11.28
N LEU A 78 10.97 -4.70 -11.79
CA LEU A 78 11.32 -4.60 -13.22
C LEU A 78 10.28 -5.30 -14.11
N ARG A 79 9.83 -6.50 -13.72
CA ARG A 79 8.78 -7.23 -14.45
C ARG A 79 7.46 -6.47 -14.46
N TRP A 80 7.04 -5.98 -13.30
CA TRP A 80 5.80 -5.23 -13.16
C TRP A 80 5.85 -3.89 -13.93
N SER A 81 6.89 -3.09 -13.72
CA SER A 81 7.04 -1.77 -14.35
C SER A 81 7.24 -1.84 -15.87
N GLY A 82 7.90 -2.90 -16.36
CA GLY A 82 7.99 -3.19 -17.80
C GLY A 82 6.62 -3.45 -18.43
N GLY A 83 5.76 -4.22 -17.74
CA GLY A 83 4.37 -4.46 -18.16
C GLY A 83 3.51 -3.19 -18.13
N VAL A 84 3.64 -2.35 -17.10
CA VAL A 84 2.93 -1.06 -17.00
C VAL A 84 3.34 -0.13 -18.14
N ARG A 85 4.64 -0.03 -18.43
CA ARG A 85 5.15 0.84 -19.52
C ARG A 85 4.75 0.34 -20.91
N ALA A 86 4.64 -0.97 -21.11
CA ALA A 86 4.22 -1.55 -22.37
C ALA A 86 2.69 -1.48 -22.60
N GLY A 87 1.91 -1.41 -21.51
CA GLY A 87 0.45 -1.51 -21.53
C GLY A 87 -0.31 -0.19 -21.56
N GLY A 88 0.37 0.97 -21.61
CA GLY A 88 -0.19 2.32 -21.81
C GLY A 88 -1.64 2.51 -21.36
N VAL A 89 -1.83 2.80 -20.07
CA VAL A 89 -3.04 3.46 -19.55
C VAL A 89 -2.74 4.93 -19.33
#